data_AF-A0A1Q8A3D2-F1
#
_entry.id   AF-A0A1Q8A3D2-F1
#
_cell.length_a   1.000
_cell.length_b   1.000
_cell.length_c   1.000
_cell.angle_alpha   90.00
_cell.angle_beta   90.00
_cell.angle_gamma   90.00
#
_symmetry.space_group_name_H-M   'P 1'
#
loop_
_entity.id
_entity.type
_entity.pdbx_description
1 polymer ?
#
loop_
_entity_poly.entity_id
_entity_poly.type
_entity_poly.pdbx_seq_one_letter_code
_entity_poly.pdbx_strand_id
1 'polypeptide(L)'
;MKPKPGFLVVGLTVAFLEEFITQGVLKKNPAGWIIPTIIAFLPFLIVVRLISKRLDKRMVESHAVLAYYAIAGSIGLAVEWLLIGLSPWSNTSANPVLMLVFQFGIFSFWGSVAFAPKLLMDRRASVAQLRKWYRRCLPLGFASIYFVTFTASQQARFILGVGSVFGNVHSSEPLLLPVLSDSWTVRRSGRYEPWFTRLYRHEQL
;
A
#
# COMPACT_ATOMS: atom_id res chain seq x y z
N MET A 1 -25.76 17.99 9.10
CA MET A 1 -25.49 16.59 9.53
C MET A 1 -24.07 16.51 10.09
N LYS A 2 -23.90 16.28 11.40
CA LYS A 2 -22.56 16.12 12.01
C LYS A 2 -21.81 14.98 11.30
N PRO A 3 -20.52 15.16 10.94
CA PRO A 3 -19.76 14.10 10.28
C PRO A 3 -19.65 12.93 11.24
N LYS A 4 -20.26 11.78 10.91
CA LYS A 4 -20.00 10.54 11.66
C LYS A 4 -18.52 10.21 11.49
N PRO A 5 -17.70 10.18 12.57
CA PRO A 5 -16.27 9.92 12.48
C PRO A 5 -15.97 8.47 12.08
N GLY A 6 -16.95 7.57 12.21
CA GLY A 6 -16.77 6.13 11.98
C GLY A 6 -16.21 5.72 10.62
N PHE A 7 -16.38 6.53 9.56
CA PHE A 7 -15.81 6.20 8.25
C PHE A 7 -14.28 6.27 8.29
N LEU A 8 -13.74 7.34 8.88
CA LEU A 8 -12.31 7.54 9.00
C LEU A 8 -11.72 6.56 10.00
N VAL A 9 -12.41 6.32 11.12
CA VAL A 9 -11.95 5.34 12.12
C VAL A 9 -11.84 3.95 11.51
N VAL A 10 -12.89 3.45 10.86
CA VAL A 10 -12.88 2.10 10.25
C VAL A 10 -11.84 2.02 9.13
N GLY A 11 -11.78 3.02 8.25
CA GLY A 11 -10.79 3.05 7.16
C GLY A 11 -9.36 3.06 7.68
N LEU A 12 -9.07 3.88 8.70
CA LEU A 12 -7.76 3.93 9.34
C LEU A 12 -7.44 2.62 10.05
N THR A 13 -8.38 2.00 10.77
CA THR A 13 -8.12 0.70 11.40
C THR A 13 -7.68 -0.35 10.39
N VAL A 14 -8.35 -0.42 9.23
CA VAL A 14 -7.97 -1.34 8.16
C VAL A 14 -6.59 -1.00 7.59
N ALA A 15 -6.32 0.28 7.30
CA ALA A 15 -5.03 0.73 6.80
C ALA A 15 -3.89 0.45 7.80
N PHE A 16 -4.10 0.69 9.10
CA PHE A 16 -3.11 0.44 10.13
C PHE A 16 -2.78 -1.05 10.28
N LEU A 17 -3.80 -1.92 10.23
CA LEU A 17 -3.59 -3.37 10.30
C LEU A 17 -2.75 -3.88 9.15
N GLU A 18 -2.90 -3.29 7.97
CA GLU A 18 -2.16 -3.69 6.78
C GLU A 18 -0.75 -3.08 6.74
N GLU A 19 -0.60 -1.78 6.99
CA GLU A 19 0.71 -1.12 7.00
C GLU A 19 1.62 -1.66 8.13
N PHE A 20 1.04 -2.11 9.24
CA PHE A 20 1.81 -2.78 10.29
C PHE A 20 2.46 -4.08 9.78
N ILE A 21 1.77 -4.86 8.94
CA ILE A 21 2.36 -6.08 8.36
C ILE A 21 3.49 -5.68 7.39
N THR A 22 3.20 -4.76 6.47
CA THR A 22 4.11 -4.43 5.37
C THR A 22 5.35 -3.65 5.82
N GLN A 23 5.21 -2.69 6.73
CA GLN A 23 6.33 -1.89 7.23
C GLN A 23 6.83 -2.37 8.59
N GLY A 24 5.93 -2.61 9.53
CA GLY A 24 6.28 -2.98 10.90
C GLY A 24 6.93 -4.36 10.97
N VAL A 25 6.30 -5.37 10.37
CA VAL A 25 6.77 -6.76 10.43
C VAL A 25 7.76 -7.08 9.31
N LEU A 26 7.38 -6.82 8.05
CA LEU A 26 8.18 -7.24 6.90
C LEU A 26 9.43 -6.39 6.68
N LYS A 27 9.32 -5.06 6.81
CA LYS A 27 10.47 -4.14 6.70
C LYS A 27 11.15 -3.84 8.04
N LYS A 28 10.71 -4.47 9.14
CA LYS A 28 11.28 -4.31 10.49
C LYS A 28 11.37 -2.86 10.96
N ASN A 29 10.40 -2.01 10.59
CA ASN A 29 10.35 -0.62 11.02
C ASN A 29 9.14 -0.40 11.96
N PRO A 30 9.26 -0.74 13.26
CA PRO A 30 8.12 -0.71 14.19
C PRO A 30 7.69 0.70 14.63
N ALA A 31 8.55 1.71 14.47
CA ALA A 31 8.28 3.09 14.92
C ALA A 31 7.99 4.06 13.76
N GLY A 32 8.56 3.83 12.58
CA GLY A 32 8.49 4.74 11.44
C GLY A 32 7.33 4.51 10.48
N TRP A 33 6.51 3.48 10.67
CA TRP A 33 5.40 3.16 9.75
C TRP A 33 4.16 4.04 9.96
N ILE A 34 3.88 4.42 11.22
CA ILE A 34 2.63 5.09 11.62
C ILE A 34 2.45 6.46 10.96
N ILE A 35 3.51 7.28 10.93
CA ILE A 35 3.45 8.65 10.41
C ILE A 35 3.16 8.63 8.89
N PRO A 36 3.89 7.87 8.06
CA PRO A 36 3.54 7.64 6.65
C PRO A 36 2.12 7.12 6.46
N THR A 37 1.64 6.17 7.29
CA THR A 37 0.26 5.67 7.21
C THR A 37 -0.74 6.82 7.35
N ILE A 38 -0.58 7.66 8.38
CA ILE A 38 -1.51 8.76 8.61
C ILE A 38 -1.45 9.77 7.47
N ILE A 39 -0.25 10.14 7.02
CA ILE A 39 -0.06 11.12 5.94
C ILE A 39 -0.64 10.64 4.61
N ALA A 40 -0.52 9.34 4.29
CA ALA A 40 -1.04 8.79 3.05
C ALA A 40 -2.55 8.48 3.14
N PHE A 41 -2.97 7.75 4.17
CA PHE A 41 -4.33 7.21 4.24
C PHE A 41 -5.36 8.23 4.75
N LEU A 42 -5.00 9.18 5.61
CA LEU A 42 -5.98 10.15 6.13
C LEU A 42 -6.49 11.08 5.01
N PRO A 43 -5.63 11.77 4.22
CA PRO A 43 -6.09 12.57 3.09
C PRO A 43 -6.83 11.74 2.05
N PHE A 44 -6.33 10.53 1.74
CA PHE A 44 -6.98 9.59 0.85
C PHE A 44 -8.42 9.30 1.28
N LEU A 45 -8.63 8.90 2.54
CA LEU A 45 -9.94 8.56 3.10
C LEU A 45 -10.90 9.76 3.08
N ILE A 46 -10.38 10.97 3.31
CA ILE A 46 -11.18 12.21 3.21
C ILE A 46 -11.66 12.41 1.76
N VAL A 47 -10.76 12.30 0.78
CA VAL A 47 -11.07 12.49 -0.63
C VAL A 47 -12.09 11.46 -1.11
N VAL A 48 -11.85 10.16 -0.89
CA VAL A 48 -12.78 9.12 -1.34
C VAL A 48 -14.14 9.25 -0.66
N ARG A 49 -14.20 9.68 0.60
CA ARG A 49 -15.48 9.95 1.28
C ARG A 49 -16.29 11.04 0.57
N LEU A 50 -15.64 12.11 0.10
CA LEU A 50 -16.30 13.16 -0.67
C LEU A 50 -16.81 12.63 -2.02
N ILE A 51 -16.00 11.81 -2.68
CA ILE A 51 -16.37 11.15 -3.94
C ILE A 51 -17.58 10.23 -3.74
N SER A 52 -17.60 9.39 -2.70
CA SER A 52 -18.76 8.54 -2.39
C SER A 52 -20.04 9.35 -2.31
N LYS A 53 -20.04 10.45 -1.54
CA LYS A 53 -21.23 11.31 -1.40
C LYS A 53 -21.70 11.92 -2.71
N ARG A 54 -20.78 12.16 -3.66
CA ARG A 54 -21.11 12.70 -4.99
C ARG A 54 -21.67 11.61 -5.90
N LEU A 55 -21.07 10.41 -5.88
CA LEU A 55 -21.53 9.27 -6.67
C LEU A 55 -22.91 8.79 -6.22
N ASP A 56 -23.12 8.65 -4.90
CA ASP A 56 -24.37 8.18 -4.32
C ASP A 56 -25.55 9.14 -4.60
N LYS A 57 -25.26 10.40 -5.00
CA LYS A 57 -26.28 11.40 -5.42
C LYS A 57 -26.58 11.37 -6.92
N ARG A 58 -25.66 10.88 -7.75
CA ARG A 58 -25.70 11.03 -9.21
C ARG A 58 -25.94 9.74 -9.96
N MET A 59 -25.77 8.60 -9.31
CA MET A 59 -25.76 7.29 -9.96
C MET A 59 -26.64 6.29 -9.22
N VAL A 60 -27.10 5.28 -9.96
CA VAL A 60 -27.75 4.09 -9.39
C VAL A 60 -26.74 3.34 -8.50
N GLU A 61 -27.22 2.76 -7.40
CA GLU A 61 -26.42 2.17 -6.32
C GLU A 61 -25.31 1.22 -6.83
N SER A 62 -25.63 0.29 -7.73
CA SER A 62 -24.66 -0.67 -8.28
C SER A 62 -23.50 0.02 -9.01
N HIS A 63 -23.82 1.02 -9.83
CA HIS A 63 -22.84 1.79 -10.57
C HIS A 63 -22.04 2.72 -9.65
N ALA A 64 -22.68 3.31 -8.64
CA ALA A 64 -22.02 4.14 -7.64
C ALA A 64 -20.97 3.35 -6.84
N VAL A 65 -21.27 2.09 -6.51
CA VAL A 65 -20.33 1.21 -5.80
C VAL A 65 -19.15 0.83 -6.69
N LEU A 66 -19.40 0.39 -7.93
CA LEU A 66 -18.35 0.01 -8.86
C LEU A 66 -17.44 1.21 -9.20
N ALA A 67 -18.04 2.36 -9.53
CA ALA A 67 -17.31 3.59 -9.79
C ALA A 67 -16.51 4.05 -8.57
N TYR A 68 -17.07 3.92 -7.36
CA TYR A 68 -16.37 4.25 -6.13
C TYR A 68 -15.13 3.38 -5.93
N TYR A 69 -15.25 2.06 -6.11
CA TYR A 69 -14.12 1.14 -5.99
C TYR A 69 -13.04 1.45 -7.02
N ALA A 70 -13.44 1.65 -8.29
CA ALA A 70 -12.52 1.96 -9.37
C ALA A 70 -11.78 3.28 -9.16
N ILE A 71 -12.51 4.35 -8.79
CA ILE A 71 -11.90 5.66 -8.53
C ILE A 71 -10.99 5.60 -7.29
N ALA A 72 -11.40 4.93 -6.23
CA ALA A 72 -10.57 4.79 -5.03
C ALA A 72 -9.27 4.03 -5.31
N GLY A 73 -9.32 2.91 -6.03
CA GLY A 73 -8.14 2.16 -6.44
C GLY A 73 -7.20 2.99 -7.32
N SER A 74 -7.74 3.76 -8.28
CA SER A 74 -6.94 4.63 -9.14
C SER A 74 -6.29 5.80 -8.39
N ILE A 75 -6.99 6.41 -7.42
CA ILE A 75 -6.40 7.43 -6.55
C ILE A 75 -5.27 6.82 -5.72
N GLY A 76 -5.47 5.60 -5.21
CA GLY A 76 -4.44 4.84 -4.51
C GLY A 76 -3.19 4.61 -5.36
N LEU A 77 -3.35 4.13 -6.60
CA LEU A 77 -2.25 4.01 -7.55
C LEU A 77 -1.53 5.35 -7.77
N ALA A 78 -2.26 6.45 -7.89
CA ALA A 78 -1.65 7.77 -8.05
C ALA A 78 -0.84 8.17 -6.81
N VAL A 79 -1.32 7.88 -5.59
CA VAL A 79 -0.55 8.08 -4.35
C VAL A 79 0.73 7.25 -4.38
N GLU A 80 0.66 5.99 -4.79
CA GLU A 80 1.80 5.09 -4.85
C GLU A 80 2.84 5.53 -5.88
N TRP A 81 2.38 5.96 -7.05
CA TRP A 81 3.27 6.39 -8.13
C TRP A 81 3.92 7.75 -7.85
N LEU A 82 3.16 8.70 -7.30
CA LEU A 82 3.59 10.10 -7.17
C LEU A 82 4.20 10.43 -5.81
N LEU A 83 3.71 9.82 -4.72
CA LEU A 83 4.16 10.11 -3.37
C LEU A 83 5.13 9.06 -2.83
N ILE A 84 4.90 7.78 -3.13
CA ILE A 84 5.71 6.67 -2.60
C ILE A 84 6.81 6.26 -3.59
N GLY A 85 6.59 6.44 -4.89
CA GLY A 85 7.55 6.11 -5.96
C GLY A 85 7.48 4.65 -6.44
N LEU A 86 6.42 3.91 -6.11
CA LEU A 86 6.18 2.52 -6.54
C LEU A 86 5.53 2.45 -7.94
N SER A 87 6.01 3.29 -8.85
CA SER A 87 5.54 3.29 -10.24
C SER A 87 6.17 2.16 -11.05
N PRO A 88 5.47 1.56 -12.03
CA PRO A 88 6.05 0.51 -12.88
C PRO A 88 7.26 0.99 -13.70
N TRP A 89 7.39 2.30 -13.89
CA TRP A 89 8.50 2.94 -14.60
C TRP A 89 9.77 3.09 -13.75
N SER A 90 9.68 2.86 -12.44
CA SER A 90 10.85 2.99 -11.54
C SER A 90 11.80 1.80 -11.65
N ASN A 91 11.33 0.65 -12.15
CA ASN A 91 12.13 -0.55 -12.35
C ASN A 91 11.87 -1.16 -13.73
N THR A 92 12.57 -0.66 -14.75
CA THR A 92 12.45 -1.11 -16.14
C THR A 92 13.02 -2.52 -16.40
N SER A 93 13.74 -3.11 -15.45
CA SER A 93 14.25 -4.49 -15.54
C SER A 93 13.31 -5.52 -14.93
N ALA A 94 12.20 -5.09 -14.31
CA ALA A 94 11.20 -5.99 -13.76
C ALA A 94 10.40 -6.71 -14.86
N ASN A 95 9.99 -7.96 -14.60
CA ASN A 95 9.12 -8.69 -15.51
C ASN A 95 7.77 -7.95 -15.65
N PRO A 96 7.33 -7.61 -16.88
CA PRO A 96 6.16 -6.76 -17.10
C PRO A 96 4.85 -7.40 -16.62
N VAL A 97 4.72 -8.73 -16.70
CA VAL A 97 3.52 -9.44 -16.25
C VAL A 97 3.42 -9.41 -14.72
N LEU A 98 4.52 -9.70 -14.04
CA LEU A 98 4.56 -9.64 -12.57
C LEU A 98 4.35 -8.20 -12.07
N MET A 99 4.90 -7.21 -12.78
CA MET A 99 4.66 -5.80 -12.48
C MET A 99 3.17 -5.46 -12.63
N LEU A 100 2.49 -5.91 -13.69
CA LEU A 100 1.05 -5.72 -13.84
C LEU A 100 0.25 -6.34 -12.70
N VAL A 101 0.55 -7.60 -12.34
CA VAL A 101 -0.10 -8.29 -11.22
C VAL A 101 0.10 -7.51 -9.90
N PHE A 102 1.30 -7.01 -9.66
CA PHE A 102 1.61 -6.20 -8.49
C PHE A 102 0.81 -4.89 -8.47
N GLN A 103 0.72 -4.17 -9.59
CA GLN A 103 -0.07 -2.93 -9.69
C GLN A 103 -1.58 -3.20 -9.51
N PHE A 104 -2.10 -4.32 -10.02
CA PHE A 104 -3.48 -4.74 -9.72
C PHE A 104 -3.70 -5.07 -8.25
N GLY A 105 -2.69 -5.63 -7.58
CA GLY A 105 -2.66 -5.85 -6.14
C GLY A 105 -2.78 -4.53 -5.36
N ILE A 106 -1.91 -3.56 -5.67
CA ILE A 106 -1.94 -2.21 -5.08
C ILE A 106 -3.30 -1.53 -5.31
N PHE A 107 -3.79 -1.53 -6.56
CA PHE A 107 -5.09 -0.97 -6.89
C PHE A 107 -6.21 -1.58 -6.04
N SER A 108 -6.25 -2.91 -5.96
CA SER A 108 -7.28 -3.64 -5.22
C SER A 108 -7.17 -3.40 -3.72
N PHE A 109 -5.95 -3.25 -3.21
CA PHE A 109 -5.68 -2.89 -1.84
C PHE A 109 -6.29 -1.52 -1.49
N TRP A 110 -5.93 -0.46 -2.21
CA TRP A 110 -6.46 0.88 -1.97
C TRP A 110 -7.97 0.96 -2.14
N GLY A 111 -8.52 0.28 -3.15
CA GLY A 111 -9.96 0.13 -3.36
C GLY A 111 -10.65 -0.53 -2.16
N SER A 112 -10.06 -1.58 -1.60
CA SER A 112 -10.60 -2.33 -0.46
C SER A 112 -10.55 -1.53 0.85
N VAL A 113 -9.46 -0.80 1.12
CA VAL A 113 -9.33 0.11 2.28
C VAL A 113 -10.42 1.19 2.26
N ALA A 114 -10.71 1.75 1.08
CA ALA A 114 -11.79 2.72 0.91
C ALA A 114 -13.19 2.08 0.98
N PHE A 115 -13.34 0.85 0.51
CA PHE A 115 -14.62 0.13 0.46
C PHE A 115 -15.06 -0.38 1.83
N ALA A 116 -14.12 -0.82 2.67
CA ALA A 116 -14.36 -1.31 4.02
C ALA A 116 -15.28 -0.39 4.86
N PRO A 117 -14.95 0.90 5.08
CA PRO A 117 -15.80 1.81 5.83
C PRO A 117 -17.11 2.13 5.09
N LYS A 118 -17.14 2.15 3.75
CA LYS A 118 -18.38 2.37 2.98
C LYS A 118 -19.38 1.23 3.24
N LEU A 119 -18.95 -0.02 3.09
CA LEU A 119 -19.80 -1.20 3.27
C LEU A 119 -20.22 -1.41 4.73
N LEU A 120 -19.30 -1.23 5.68
CA LEU A 120 -19.58 -1.45 7.10
C LEU A 120 -20.55 -0.42 7.70
N MET A 121 -20.55 0.80 7.16
CA MET A 121 -21.44 1.88 7.58
C MET A 121 -22.75 1.93 6.79
N ASP A 122 -22.85 1.25 5.65
CA ASP A 122 -24.10 1.16 4.91
C ASP A 122 -25.15 0.42 5.74
N ARG A 123 -26.35 1.01 5.84
CA ARG A 123 -27.47 0.50 6.65
C ARG A 123 -28.59 -0.11 5.81
N ARG A 124 -28.48 -0.07 4.48
CA ARG A 124 -29.52 -0.61 3.59
C ARG A 124 -29.65 -2.13 3.75
N ALA A 125 -30.87 -2.63 3.56
CA ALA A 125 -31.15 -4.06 3.63
C ALA A 125 -30.51 -4.84 2.46
N SER A 126 -30.42 -4.21 1.27
CA SER A 126 -29.81 -4.77 0.05
C SER A 126 -28.41 -5.32 0.27
N VAL A 127 -27.60 -4.62 1.09
CA VAL A 127 -26.19 -4.97 1.36
C VAL A 127 -26.00 -5.69 2.69
N ALA A 128 -27.06 -6.00 3.43
CA ALA A 128 -26.97 -6.54 4.78
C ALA A 128 -26.23 -7.89 4.82
N GLN A 129 -26.49 -8.76 3.84
CA GLN A 129 -25.85 -10.06 3.71
C GLN A 129 -24.37 -9.93 3.34
N LEU A 130 -24.03 -9.07 2.36
CA LEU A 130 -22.66 -8.79 1.97
C LEU A 130 -21.84 -8.22 3.14
N ARG A 131 -22.41 -7.26 3.88
CA ARG A 131 -21.80 -6.68 5.08
C ARG A 131 -21.57 -7.72 6.18
N LYS A 132 -22.50 -8.68 6.35
CA LYS A 132 -22.36 -9.78 7.32
C LYS A 132 -21.19 -10.69 6.94
N TRP A 133 -21.08 -11.08 5.67
CA TRP A 133 -19.94 -11.85 5.17
C TRP A 133 -18.65 -11.09 5.33
N TYR A 134 -18.61 -9.83 4.91
CA TYR A 134 -17.43 -8.98 5.03
C TYR A 134 -16.93 -8.86 6.49
N ARG A 135 -17.84 -8.66 7.46
CA ARG A 135 -17.48 -8.63 8.89
C ARG A 135 -16.86 -9.91 9.42
N ARG A 136 -17.18 -11.06 8.82
CA ARG A 136 -16.61 -12.37 9.21
C ARG A 136 -15.31 -12.65 8.47
N CYS A 137 -15.29 -12.41 7.17
CA CYS A 137 -14.15 -12.70 6.31
C CYS A 137 -12.98 -11.74 6.57
N LEU A 138 -13.23 -10.47 6.88
CA LEU A 138 -12.17 -9.49 7.12
C LEU A 138 -11.23 -9.89 8.29
N PRO A 139 -11.72 -10.14 9.52
CA PRO A 139 -10.84 -10.55 10.62
C PRO A 139 -10.21 -11.92 10.37
N LEU A 140 -10.92 -12.86 9.72
CA LEU A 140 -10.34 -14.15 9.35
C LEU A 140 -9.20 -13.99 8.32
N GLY A 141 -9.38 -13.13 7.33
CA GLY A 141 -8.36 -12.81 6.33
C GLY A 141 -7.13 -12.20 7.00
N PHE A 142 -7.31 -11.19 7.85
CA PHE A 142 -6.20 -10.62 8.63
C PHE A 142 -5.55 -11.67 9.53
N ALA A 143 -6.32 -12.45 10.30
CA ALA A 143 -5.77 -13.48 11.17
C ALA A 143 -4.92 -14.51 10.38
N SER A 144 -5.38 -14.93 9.21
CA SER A 144 -4.63 -15.82 8.32
C SER A 144 -3.35 -15.17 7.81
N ILE A 145 -3.41 -13.91 7.35
CA ILE A 145 -2.22 -13.18 6.88
C ILE A 145 -1.22 -13.04 8.02
N TYR A 146 -1.65 -12.59 9.21
CA TYR A 146 -0.79 -12.47 10.38
C TYR A 146 -0.20 -13.83 10.76
N PHE A 147 -1.01 -14.89 10.86
CA PHE A 147 -0.53 -16.24 11.16
C PHE A 147 0.57 -16.67 10.18
N VAL A 148 0.33 -16.50 8.88
CA VAL A 148 1.30 -16.85 7.84
C VAL A 148 2.57 -15.98 7.94
N THR A 149 2.45 -14.66 8.09
CA THR A 149 3.61 -13.76 8.20
C THR A 149 4.46 -14.08 9.44
N PHE A 150 3.85 -14.39 10.58
CA PHE A 150 4.58 -14.69 11.82
C PHE A 150 5.16 -16.11 11.83
N THR A 151 4.50 -17.09 11.20
CA THR A 151 4.98 -18.49 11.15
C THR A 151 5.94 -18.78 9.99
N ALA A 152 5.91 -17.97 8.93
CA ALA A 152 6.81 -18.11 7.79
C ALA A 152 8.29 -17.91 8.21
N SER A 153 9.19 -18.73 7.66
CA SER A 153 10.64 -18.53 7.74
C SER A 153 11.04 -17.21 7.07
N GLN A 154 12.21 -16.63 7.37
CA GLN A 154 12.61 -15.33 6.79
C GLN A 154 12.59 -15.32 5.25
N GLN A 155 12.90 -16.44 4.59
CA GLN A 155 12.80 -16.59 3.14
C GLN A 155 11.34 -16.58 2.65
N ALA A 156 10.41 -17.21 3.38
CA ALA A 156 8.99 -17.19 3.04
C ALA A 156 8.35 -15.82 3.33
N ARG A 157 8.78 -15.10 4.37
CA ARG A 157 8.35 -13.71 4.65
C ARG A 157 8.75 -12.76 3.52
N PHE A 158 9.89 -12.98 2.88
CA PHE A 158 10.32 -12.21 1.70
C PHE A 158 9.42 -12.48 0.49
N ILE A 159 9.09 -13.75 0.21
CA ILE A 159 8.16 -14.15 -0.87
C ILE A 159 6.74 -13.62 -0.63
N LEU A 160 6.27 -13.66 0.62
CA LEU A 160 4.97 -13.13 1.04
C LEU A 160 4.93 -11.60 1.11
N GLY A 161 6.08 -10.95 1.27
CA GLY A 161 6.21 -9.51 1.37
C GLY A 161 6.37 -8.83 0.02
N VAL A 162 7.46 -9.12 -0.71
CA VAL A 162 7.86 -8.46 -1.97
C VAL A 162 8.92 -9.31 -2.69
N GLY A 163 8.68 -10.61 -2.89
CA GLY A 163 9.72 -11.50 -3.43
C GLY A 163 10.11 -11.28 -4.91
N SER A 164 9.39 -10.46 -5.67
CA SER A 164 9.56 -10.38 -7.13
C SER A 164 9.98 -9.02 -7.68
N VAL A 165 10.32 -8.03 -6.86
CA VAL A 165 10.87 -6.75 -7.36
C VAL A 165 12.41 -6.71 -7.25
N PHE A 166 13.01 -7.57 -6.43
CA PHE A 166 14.46 -7.60 -6.21
C PHE A 166 14.95 -9.04 -6.06
N GLY A 167 15.46 -9.64 -7.15
CA GLY A 167 15.94 -11.02 -7.06
C GLY A 167 16.43 -11.67 -8.35
N ASN A 168 17.20 -10.96 -9.18
CA ASN A 168 18.22 -11.63 -9.99
C ASN A 168 19.58 -11.26 -9.40
N VAL A 169 19.88 -11.83 -8.23
CA VAL A 169 21.27 -12.20 -7.92
C VAL A 169 21.44 -13.56 -8.57
N HIS A 170 21.86 -13.57 -9.83
CA HIS A 170 22.40 -14.78 -10.43
C HIS A 170 23.85 -14.89 -9.95
N SER A 171 24.08 -15.96 -9.20
CA SER A 171 25.37 -16.41 -8.69
C SER A 171 26.33 -16.75 -9.83
N SER A 172 27.52 -16.13 -9.80
CA SER A 172 28.76 -16.75 -10.29
C SER A 172 29.96 -16.14 -9.54
N GLU A 173 30.53 -16.90 -8.60
CA GLU A 173 31.90 -16.73 -8.05
C GLU A 173 32.96 -17.05 -9.13
N PRO A 174 34.28 -17.04 -8.83
CA PRO A 174 35.16 -16.02 -8.22
C PRO A 174 36.34 -15.69 -9.17
N LEU A 175 37.12 -14.61 -8.98
CA LEU A 175 38.54 -14.48 -9.42
C LEU A 175 39.19 -13.14 -9.00
N LEU A 176 40.19 -13.27 -8.12
CA LEU A 176 41.46 -12.52 -7.96
C LEU A 176 41.51 -10.96 -7.98
N LEU A 177 41.99 -10.44 -6.84
CA LEU A 177 42.53 -9.11 -6.48
C LEU A 177 43.60 -8.52 -7.44
N PRO A 178 44.22 -7.35 -7.15
CA PRO A 178 43.74 -6.03 -6.67
C PRO A 178 44.26 -4.89 -7.62
N VAL A 179 44.10 -3.59 -7.27
CA VAL A 179 45.05 -2.45 -7.51
C VAL A 179 44.36 -1.08 -7.75
N LEU A 180 44.64 -0.18 -6.80
CA LEU A 180 44.87 1.28 -6.83
C LEU A 180 43.91 2.33 -7.44
N SER A 181 43.72 3.34 -6.58
CA SER A 181 43.83 4.80 -6.78
C SER A 181 42.67 5.61 -7.37
N ASP A 182 42.22 6.50 -6.50
CA ASP A 182 42.11 7.95 -6.69
C ASP A 182 40.89 8.59 -7.38
N SER A 183 40.41 9.58 -6.62
CA SER A 183 39.99 10.93 -7.05
C SER A 183 38.51 11.16 -7.40
N TRP A 184 37.85 11.81 -6.43
CA TRP A 184 37.09 13.05 -6.60
C TRP A 184 36.49 13.34 -7.97
N THR A 185 35.16 13.25 -8.07
CA THR A 185 34.40 14.26 -8.80
C THR A 185 33.04 14.48 -8.13
N VAL A 186 32.95 15.59 -7.40
CA VAL A 186 31.69 16.23 -7.04
C VAL A 186 31.03 16.73 -8.32
N ARG A 187 29.81 16.27 -8.62
CA ARG A 187 28.93 16.95 -9.57
C ARG A 187 27.51 17.02 -9.01
N ARG A 188 27.14 18.22 -8.54
CA ARG A 188 25.76 18.62 -8.24
C ARG A 188 24.86 18.32 -9.45
N SER A 189 23.81 17.54 -9.24
CA SER A 189 22.59 17.66 -10.03
C SER A 189 21.43 17.86 -9.06
N GLY A 190 20.81 19.04 -9.13
CA GLY A 190 19.64 19.37 -8.34
C GLY A 190 18.48 18.48 -8.73
N ARG A 191 18.25 17.43 -7.94
CA ARG A 191 16.98 16.72 -7.90
C ARG A 191 16.28 17.22 -6.63
N TYR A 192 15.05 17.72 -6.76
CA TYR A 192 14.20 17.98 -5.61
C TYR A 192 14.04 16.65 -4.86
N GLU A 193 14.80 16.46 -3.79
CA GLU A 193 14.54 15.39 -2.83
C GLU A 193 13.36 15.84 -1.96
N PRO A 194 12.25 15.11 -1.94
CA PRO A 194 11.23 15.29 -0.92
C PRO A 194 11.89 15.21 0.47
N TRP A 195 11.49 16.09 1.39
CA TRP A 195 12.13 16.16 2.71
C TRP A 195 12.04 14.85 3.52
N PHE A 196 11.11 13.96 3.18
CA PHE A 196 10.97 12.64 3.79
C PHE A 196 12.05 11.64 3.39
N THR A 197 12.70 11.79 2.22
CA THR A 197 13.83 10.93 1.81
C THR A 197 15.07 11.13 2.69
N ARG A 198 15.18 12.27 3.40
CA ARG A 198 16.23 12.49 4.40
C ARG A 198 16.04 11.68 5.67
N LEU A 199 14.80 11.35 6.04
CA LEU A 199 14.51 10.54 7.23
C LEU A 199 14.89 9.06 7.03
N TYR A 200 14.84 8.54 5.81
CA TYR A 200 15.21 7.16 5.50
C TYR A 200 16.72 6.95 5.30
N ARG A 201 17.51 8.01 5.11
CA ARG A 201 18.95 7.90 4.83
C ARG A 201 19.81 7.82 6.10
N HIS A 202 19.27 8.21 7.26
CA HIS A 202 20.05 8.24 8.51
C HIS A 202 20.02 6.93 9.32
N GLU A 203 19.33 5.88 8.87
CA GLU A 203 19.22 4.61 9.61
C GLU A 203 19.91 3.42 8.91
N GLN A 204 20.88 3.67 8.02
CA GLN A 204 21.72 2.63 7.39
C GLN A 204 23.22 2.77 7.68
N LEU A 205 23.58 3.29 8.86
CA LEU A 205 24.92 3.12 9.44
C LEU A 205 24.82 2.30 10.72
#